data_AF-A0A7C3YJ92-F1
#
_entry.id   AF-A0A7C3YJ92-F1
#
_cell.length_a   1.000
_cell.length_b   1.000
_cell.length_c   1.000
_cell.angle_alpha   90.00
_cell.angle_beta   90.00
_cell.angle_gamma   90.00
#
_symmetry.space_group_name_H-M   'P 1'
#
loop_
_entity.id
_entity.type
_entity.pdbx_description
1 polymer ?
#
loop_
_entity_poly.entity_id
_entity_poly.type
_entity_poly.pdbx_seq_one_letter_code
_entity_poly.pdbx_strand_id
1 'polypeptide(L)'
;MKLSEMNYIFTTRIELDDKGNFLELREPNSLELKDFSEDGKANFELLKKLFPTCIVDHSFEDDEGRKAKAADVAKVIAESGSLYTEIIQEWLNSIPFGKRRAGKSGK
;
A
#
# COMPACT_ATOMS: atom_id res chain seq x y z
N MET A 1 2.17 -11.01 -27.80
CA MET A 1 2.89 -10.09 -26.90
C MET A 1 2.47 -10.44 -25.48
N LYS A 2 3.35 -11.08 -24.68
CA LYS A 2 3.08 -11.30 -23.26
C LYS A 2 3.21 -9.95 -22.57
N LEU A 3 2.09 -9.35 -22.18
CA LEU A 3 2.08 -8.22 -21.26
C LEU A 3 2.64 -8.76 -19.94
N SER A 4 3.90 -8.46 -19.60
CA SER A 4 4.36 -8.63 -18.22
C SER A 4 3.73 -7.50 -17.43
N GLU A 5 2.58 -7.78 -16.80
CA GLU A 5 1.74 -6.82 -16.07
C GLU A 5 2.56 -5.94 -15.10
N MET A 6 3.69 -6.44 -14.59
CA MET A 6 4.55 -5.73 -13.63
C MET A 6 5.30 -4.50 -14.18
N ASN A 7 5.51 -4.36 -15.50
CA ASN A 7 6.31 -3.24 -16.03
C ASN A 7 5.60 -1.88 -16.00
N TYR A 8 4.28 -1.87 -15.74
CA TYR A 8 3.46 -0.65 -15.72
C TYR A 8 2.84 -0.37 -14.36
N ILE A 9 3.07 -1.24 -13.37
CA ILE A 9 2.52 -1.10 -12.02
C ILE A 9 3.47 -0.22 -11.22
N PHE A 10 2.97 0.92 -10.75
CA PHE A 10 3.73 1.76 -9.83
C PHE A 10 3.84 1.05 -8.47
N THR A 11 5.05 0.98 -7.92
CA THR A 11 5.30 0.52 -6.55
C THR A 11 5.86 1.66 -5.70
N THR A 12 5.51 1.63 -4.42
CA THR A 12 6.00 2.53 -3.39
C THR A 12 6.71 1.69 -2.35
N ARG A 13 7.97 2.02 -2.10
CA ARG A 13 8.75 1.48 -0.99
C ARG A 13 8.69 2.45 0.18
N ILE A 14 8.22 1.96 1.32
CA ILE A 14 8.12 2.69 2.59
C ILE A 14 9.15 2.09 3.54
N GLU A 15 10.08 2.91 4.01
CA GLU A 15 11.03 2.54 5.06
C GLU A 15 10.36 2.74 6.42
N LEU A 16 10.38 1.71 7.26
CA LEU A 16 9.66 1.66 8.54
C LEU A 16 10.55 2.06 9.73
N ASP A 17 11.88 1.91 9.59
CA ASP A 17 12.86 2.33 10.58
C ASP A 17 14.28 2.48 9.99
N ASP A 18 15.21 2.98 10.82
CA ASP A 18 16.62 3.13 10.46
C ASP A 18 17.39 1.79 10.37
N LYS A 19 16.74 0.66 10.65
CA LYS A 19 17.35 -0.67 10.55
C LYS A 19 17.15 -1.30 9.17
N GLY A 20 16.50 -0.58 8.25
CA GLY A 20 16.21 -1.04 6.90
C GLY A 20 14.99 -1.94 6.83
N ASN A 21 14.10 -1.90 7.84
CA ASN A 21 12.80 -2.55 7.70
C ASN A 21 11.95 -1.79 6.70
N PHE A 22 11.34 -2.51 5.76
CA PHE A 22 10.60 -1.88 4.68
C PHE A 22 9.34 -2.67 4.30
N LEU A 23 8.44 -1.95 3.65
CA LEU A 23 7.28 -2.48 2.97
C LEU A 23 7.24 -1.92 1.55
N GLU A 24 7.07 -2.77 0.55
CA GLU A 24 6.84 -2.34 -0.83
C GLU A 24 5.41 -2.68 -1.25
N LEU A 25 4.69 -1.66 -1.71
CA LEU A 25 3.29 -1.73 -2.07
C LEU A 25 3.10 -1.34 -3.54
N ARG A 26 2.37 -2.14 -4.31
CA ARG A 26 1.85 -1.68 -5.61
C ARG A 26 0.72 -0.67 -5.41
N GLU A 27 0.45 0.14 -6.43
CA GLU A 27 -0.79 0.90 -6.48
C GLU A 27 -2.02 -0.02 -6.57
N PRO A 28 -3.16 0.35 -5.95
CA PRO A 28 -4.43 -0.29 -6.22
C PRO A 28 -4.86 -0.04 -7.68
N ASN A 29 -5.48 -1.04 -8.30
CA ASN A 29 -6.04 -0.89 -9.65
C ASN A 29 -7.44 -0.24 -9.63
N SER A 30 -7.96 0.09 -10.82
CA SER A 30 -9.26 0.76 -10.95
C SER A 30 -10.45 -0.08 -10.46
N LEU A 31 -10.36 -1.42 -10.51
CA LEU A 31 -11.41 -2.31 -9.99
C LEU A 31 -11.38 -2.39 -8.47
N GLU A 32 -10.20 -2.35 -7.88
CA GLU A 32 -9.99 -2.32 -6.43
C GLU A 32 -10.48 -0.99 -5.82
N LEU A 33 -10.34 0.13 -6.55
CA LEU A 33 -10.80 1.45 -6.12
C LEU A 33 -12.23 1.79 -6.57
N LYS A 34 -12.99 0.85 -7.13
CA LYS A 34 -14.34 1.12 -7.66
C LYS A 34 -15.29 1.72 -6.62
N ASP A 35 -15.09 1.35 -5.35
CA ASP A 35 -15.93 1.75 -4.22
C ASP A 35 -15.33 2.93 -3.43
N PHE A 36 -14.26 3.55 -3.94
CA PHE A 36 -13.65 4.72 -3.32
C PHE A 36 -14.55 5.95 -3.51
N SER A 37 -14.89 6.62 -2.42
CA SER A 37 -15.91 7.68 -2.38
C SER A 37 -15.46 8.91 -1.57
N GLU A 38 -16.37 9.82 -1.21
CA GLU A 38 -16.10 10.92 -0.29
C GLU A 38 -16.22 10.51 1.19
N ASP A 39 -16.75 9.31 1.47
CA ASP A 39 -16.82 8.77 2.84
C ASP A 39 -15.46 8.23 3.27
N GLY A 40 -14.75 9.02 4.08
CA GLY A 40 -13.43 8.66 4.60
C GLY A 40 -13.42 7.36 5.41
N LYS A 41 -14.50 7.01 6.12
CA LYS A 41 -14.57 5.77 6.90
C LYS A 41 -14.73 4.56 5.97
N ALA A 42 -15.61 4.67 4.96
CA ALA A 42 -15.76 3.62 3.95
C ALA A 42 -14.45 3.39 3.18
N ASN A 43 -13.76 4.46 2.81
CA ASN A 43 -12.46 4.40 2.13
C ASN A 43 -11.39 3.74 3.00
N PHE A 44 -11.35 4.05 4.30
CA PHE A 44 -10.39 3.42 5.22
C PHE A 44 -10.63 1.90 5.32
N GLU A 45 -11.87 1.46 5.43
CA GLU A 45 -12.22 0.03 5.44
C GLU A 45 -11.91 -0.67 4.10
N LEU A 46 -12.10 0.03 2.98
CA LEU A 46 -11.69 -0.46 1.66
C LEU A 46 -10.17 -0.67 1.62
N LEU A 47 -9.40 0.34 2.02
CA LEU A 47 -7.93 0.27 2.01
C LEU A 47 -7.41 -0.82 2.94
N LYS A 48 -8.07 -1.05 4.08
CA LYS A 48 -7.74 -2.15 4.99
C LYS A 48 -7.90 -3.53 4.35
N LYS A 49 -8.88 -3.70 3.47
CA LYS A 49 -9.05 -4.94 2.71
C LYS A 49 -8.02 -5.09 1.59
N LEU A 50 -7.65 -3.97 0.95
CA LEU A 50 -6.72 -3.96 -0.18
C LEU A 50 -5.25 -4.10 0.25
N PHE A 51 -4.89 -3.52 1.40
CA PHE A 51 -3.52 -3.42 1.88
C PHE A 51 -2.73 -4.75 1.81
N PRO A 52 -3.23 -5.89 2.33
CA PRO A 52 -2.49 -7.16 2.26
C PRO A 52 -2.21 -7.64 0.83
N THR A 53 -3.13 -7.36 -0.10
CA THR A 53 -3.02 -7.78 -1.52
C THR A 53 -2.15 -6.85 -2.35
N CYS A 54 -1.81 -5.69 -1.80
CA CYS A 54 -0.97 -4.69 -2.45
C CYS A 54 0.49 -4.80 -2.01
N ILE A 55 0.81 -5.57 -0.96
CA ILE A 55 2.19 -5.83 -0.56
C ILE A 55 2.84 -6.73 -1.62
N VAL A 56 3.89 -6.23 -2.27
CA VAL A 56 4.66 -6.95 -3.30
C VAL A 56 6.04 -7.38 -2.80
N ASP A 57 6.60 -6.66 -1.82
CA ASP A 57 7.85 -7.01 -1.16
C ASP A 57 7.88 -6.47 0.29
N HIS A 58 8.76 -7.03 1.13
CA HIS A 58 9.00 -6.60 2.49
C HIS A 58 10.27 -7.22 3.10
N SER A 59 10.77 -6.63 4.18
CA SER A 59 11.93 -7.15 4.94
C SER A 59 11.60 -8.20 6.00
N PHE A 60 10.32 -8.41 6.35
CA PHE A 60 9.95 -9.24 7.49
C PHE A 60 10.20 -10.74 7.29
N GLU A 61 10.69 -11.37 8.35
CA GLU A 61 10.93 -12.81 8.47
C GLU A 61 10.05 -13.41 9.58
N ASP A 62 9.80 -14.71 9.53
CA ASP A 62 9.19 -15.50 10.60
C ASP A 62 10.23 -15.86 11.69
N ASP A 63 9.78 -16.50 12.76
CA ASP A 63 10.65 -16.90 13.88
C ASP A 63 11.74 -17.93 13.48
N GLU A 64 11.64 -18.51 12.28
CA GLU A 64 12.61 -19.45 11.72
C GLU A 64 13.57 -18.78 10.71
N GLY A 65 13.50 -17.44 10.57
CA GLY A 65 14.35 -16.67 9.64
C GLY A 65 13.96 -16.83 8.17
N ARG A 66 12.73 -17.26 7.87
CA ARG A 66 12.20 -17.35 6.51
C ARG A 66 11.37 -16.12 6.21
N LYS A 67 11.37 -15.66 4.96
CA LYS A 67 10.52 -14.54 4.54
C LYS A 67 9.05 -14.78 4.92
N ALA A 68 8.48 -13.87 5.70
CA ALA A 68 7.10 -13.94 6.15
C ALA A 68 6.14 -13.86 4.96
N LYS A 69 4.88 -14.29 5.14
CA LYS A 69 3.85 -14.06 4.11
C LYS A 69 3.31 -12.65 4.24
N ALA A 70 3.01 -12.02 3.11
CA ALA A 70 2.41 -10.68 3.06
C ALA A 70 1.15 -10.54 3.95
N ALA A 71 0.32 -11.58 4.03
CA ALA A 71 -0.87 -11.59 4.89
C ALA A 71 -0.54 -11.53 6.38
N ASP A 72 0.51 -12.22 6.82
CA ASP A 72 0.95 -12.22 8.22
C ASP A 72 1.60 -10.88 8.57
N VAL A 73 2.42 -10.33 7.66
CA VAL A 73 2.98 -8.98 7.79
C VAL A 73 1.87 -7.93 7.92
N ALA A 74 0.87 -8.00 7.04
CA ALA A 74 -0.23 -7.06 7.06
C ALA A 74 -1.02 -7.11 8.38
N LYS A 75 -1.21 -8.32 8.94
CA LYS A 75 -1.86 -8.51 10.22
C LYS A 75 -1.07 -7.84 11.36
N VAL A 76 0.24 -8.10 11.44
CA VAL A 76 1.11 -7.53 12.46
C VAL A 76 1.13 -5.99 12.38
N ILE A 77 1.25 -5.44 11.17
CA ILE A 77 1.21 -3.99 10.97
C ILE A 77 -0.15 -3.43 11.40
N ALA A 78 -1.26 -4.07 11.02
CA ALA A 78 -2.60 -3.61 11.35
C ALA A 78 -2.92 -3.65 12.87
N GLU A 79 -2.24 -4.50 13.64
CA GLU A 79 -2.31 -4.49 15.11
C GLU A 79 -1.64 -3.24 15.71
N SER A 80 -0.67 -2.66 15.01
CA SER A 80 -0.06 -1.37 15.34
C SER A 80 -0.83 -0.21 14.72
N GLY A 81 -1.87 0.27 15.40
CA GLY A 81 -2.80 1.26 14.86
C GLY A 81 -2.15 2.57 14.33
N SER A 82 -1.11 3.08 15.00
CA SER A 82 -0.41 4.29 14.56
C SER A 82 0.43 4.04 13.31
N LEU A 83 1.26 2.99 13.33
CA LEU A 83 2.12 2.61 12.20
C LEU A 83 1.27 2.27 10.96
N TYR A 84 0.19 1.52 11.15
CA TYR A 84 -0.73 1.19 10.08
C TYR A 84 -1.32 2.44 9.42
N THR A 85 -1.76 3.42 10.23
CA THR A 85 -2.32 4.66 9.70
C THR A 85 -1.29 5.48 8.92
N GLU A 86 -0.06 5.56 9.43
CA GLU A 86 1.07 6.22 8.77
C GLU A 86 1.40 5.59 7.41
N ILE A 87 1.53 4.27 7.37
CA ILE A 87 1.78 3.52 6.13
C ILE A 87 0.67 3.74 5.10
N ILE A 88 -0.60 3.67 5.51
CA ILE A 88 -1.73 3.89 4.58
C ILE A 88 -1.71 5.32 4.03
N GLN A 89 -1.41 6.32 4.86
CA GLN A 89 -1.32 7.71 4.41
C GLN A 89 -0.17 7.92 3.44
N GLU A 90 1.02 7.41 3.75
CA GLU A 90 2.19 7.51 2.87
C GLU A 90 1.94 6.80 1.54
N TRP A 91 1.38 5.59 1.59
CA TRP A 91 1.01 4.83 0.40
C TRP A 91 0.04 5.62 -0.48
N LEU A 92 -1.05 6.16 0.06
CA LEU A 92 -1.99 6.98 -0.72
C LEU A 92 -1.34 8.23 -1.32
N ASN A 93 -0.49 8.93 -0.55
CA ASN A 93 0.17 10.16 -0.98
C ASN A 93 1.26 9.90 -2.04
N SER A 94 1.86 8.71 -2.02
CA SER A 94 2.87 8.29 -2.99
C SER A 94 2.27 7.97 -4.37
N ILE A 95 1.02 7.52 -4.41
CA ILE A 95 0.37 7.11 -5.65
C ILE A 95 0.17 8.34 -6.58
N PRO A 96 0.64 8.28 -7.84
CA PRO A 96 0.60 9.41 -8.77
C PRO A 96 -0.80 9.97 -9.07
N PHE A 97 -1.88 9.24 -8.76
CA PHE A 97 -3.27 9.71 -8.90
C PHE A 97 -3.56 10.98 -8.08
N GLY A 98 -3.04 11.08 -6.85
CA GLY A 98 -3.23 12.26 -6.00
C GLY A 98 -2.57 13.52 -6.59
N LYS A 99 -1.35 13.35 -7.09
CA LYS A 99 -0.56 14.45 -7.70
C LYS A 99 -1.17 14.94 -9.02
N ARG A 100 -1.78 14.05 -9.82
CA ARG A 100 -2.43 14.42 -11.10
C ARG A 100 -3.81 15.08 -10.94
N ARG A 101 -4.56 14.78 -9.86
CA ARG A 101 -5.83 15.47 -9.55
C ARG A 101 -5.60 16.87 -8.98
N ALA A 102 -4.60 17.06 -8.13
CA ALA A 102 -4.29 18.37 -7.54
C ALA A 102 -3.88 19.43 -8.57
N GLY A 103 -3.34 19.02 -9.73
CA GLY A 103 -2.93 19.93 -10.80
C GLY A 103 -4.05 20.46 -11.71
N LYS A 104 -5.33 20.11 -11.49
CA LYS A 104 -6.46 20.55 -12.36
C LYS A 104 -7.46 21.53 -11.71
N SER A 105 -7.27 21.94 -10.46
CA SER A 105 -8.13 22.96 -9.80
C SER A 105 -7.50 24.36 -9.75
N GLY A 106 -6.47 24.61 -10.55
CA GLY A 106 -5.83 25.93 -10.66
C GLY A 106 -5.99 26.53 -12.06
N LYS A 107 -7.21 26.93 -12.43
CA LYS A 107 -7.47 28.01 -13.38
C LYS A 107 -8.91 28.49 -13.29
#